data_AF-A0A395H208-F1
#
_entry.id   AF-A0A395H208-F1
#
_cell.length_a   1.000
_cell.length_b   1.000
_cell.length_c   1.000
_cell.angle_alpha   90.00
_cell.angle_beta   90.00
_cell.angle_gamma   90.00
#
_symmetry.space_group_name_H-M   'P 1'
#
loop_
_entity.id
_entity.type
_entity.pdbx_description
1 polymer ?
#
loop_
_entity_poly.entity_id
_entity_poly.type
_entity_poly.pdbx_seq_one_letter_code
_entity_poly.pdbx_strand_id
1 'polypeptide(L)'
;MYLNSTVDDDDVDDPAYHSVGEAALEKRVFESMTLARIREYLPQQTDPNTVDTYFGNPTGLIQFVGKKSTDASVARQTEFGSAPFQIGTDGLVGCTIVTVVSKRAVYMGHYWEEESWSSNYYFPRRVLNFIAGRQPQQGIGPAFNPALFNRPDDDTRVYIMHPRRGIRVYTSAIYRGKLTQLRTLFNQNLLPGVPIATWMYIPVNPRRGQPDPIADQPWRRHAIFQYDPNAHGAGNRGWRLFYEDHYFDDTNPPPGPASANGIPDLP
;
A
#
# COMPACT_ATOMS: atom_id res chain seq x y z
N MET A 1 -24.12 -8.73 -74.73
CA MET A 1 -23.30 -7.50 -74.79
C MET A 1 -23.27 -6.94 -73.37
N TYR A 2 -22.09 -6.59 -72.87
CA TYR A 2 -21.75 -6.24 -71.48
C TYR A 2 -22.67 -5.23 -70.78
N LEU A 3 -22.84 -5.41 -69.45
CA LEU A 3 -22.46 -4.50 -68.34
C LEU A 3 -23.32 -4.87 -67.11
N ASN A 4 -22.80 -5.34 -65.96
CA ASN A 4 -21.82 -4.84 -64.99
C ASN A 4 -22.47 -4.13 -63.78
N SER A 5 -22.16 -4.70 -62.60
CA SER A 5 -22.11 -4.18 -61.22
C SER A 5 -23.23 -3.31 -60.64
N THR A 6 -23.77 -3.74 -59.50
CA THR A 6 -23.40 -3.16 -58.19
C THR A 6 -23.76 -4.12 -57.06
N VAL A 7 -22.78 -4.34 -56.19
CA VAL A 7 -22.81 -5.11 -54.95
C VAL A 7 -22.95 -4.06 -53.86
N ASP A 8 -24.00 -4.15 -53.03
CA ASP A 8 -24.07 -3.46 -51.75
C ASP A 8 -23.76 -4.50 -50.67
N ASP A 9 -22.48 -4.58 -50.30
CA ASP A 9 -22.01 -5.18 -49.06
C ASP A 9 -22.04 -4.07 -48.01
N ASP A 10 -23.14 -3.97 -47.27
CA ASP A 10 -23.21 -3.24 -46.01
C ASP A 10 -22.58 -4.12 -44.91
N ASP A 11 -21.25 -4.14 -44.88
CA ASP A 11 -20.47 -4.57 -43.72
C ASP A 11 -20.73 -3.56 -42.59
N VAL A 12 -21.62 -3.96 -41.68
CA VAL A 12 -21.86 -3.27 -40.42
C VAL A 12 -20.60 -3.42 -39.58
N ASP A 13 -19.78 -2.37 -39.55
CA ASP A 13 -18.72 -2.15 -38.57
C ASP A 13 -19.29 -2.37 -37.16
N ASP A 14 -19.00 -3.54 -36.59
CA ASP A 14 -19.21 -3.87 -35.19
C ASP A 14 -18.10 -3.22 -34.36
N PRO A 15 -18.36 -2.18 -33.55
CA PRO A 15 -17.33 -1.55 -32.73
C PRO A 15 -17.12 -2.31 -31.40
N ALA A 16 -17.33 -3.63 -31.39
CA ALA A 16 -16.99 -4.50 -30.27
C ALA A 16 -15.52 -4.96 -30.28
N TYR A 17 -14.59 -4.03 -30.56
CA TYR A 17 -13.21 -4.17 -30.09
C TYR A 17 -13.03 -3.20 -28.92
N HIS A 18 -13.58 -3.58 -27.77
CA HIS A 18 -13.00 -3.14 -26.50
C HIS A 18 -11.55 -3.58 -26.52
N SER A 19 -10.63 -2.64 -26.76
CA SER A 19 -9.24 -2.87 -26.42
C SER A 19 -9.23 -3.30 -24.97
N VAL A 20 -8.80 -4.54 -24.74
CA VAL A 20 -8.40 -4.99 -23.42
C VAL A 20 -7.19 -4.12 -23.11
N GLY A 21 -7.48 -2.96 -22.52
CA GLY A 21 -6.51 -1.91 -22.31
C GLY A 21 -5.38 -2.43 -21.44
N GLU A 22 -4.30 -1.66 -21.40
CA GLU A 22 -3.13 -1.85 -20.52
C GLU A 22 -3.45 -2.07 -19.02
N ALA A 23 -4.74 -2.08 -18.63
CA ALA A 23 -5.29 -2.46 -17.33
C ALA A 23 -4.91 -3.88 -16.88
N ALA A 24 -4.63 -4.79 -17.81
CA ALA A 24 -3.94 -6.03 -17.49
C ALA A 24 -2.46 -5.83 -17.83
N LEU A 25 -1.63 -5.61 -16.80
CA LEU A 25 -0.19 -5.87 -16.89
C LEU A 25 0.00 -7.37 -17.13
N GLU A 26 -0.34 -7.84 -18.33
CA GLU A 26 -0.21 -9.22 -18.72
C GLU A 26 1.27 -9.63 -18.62
N LYS A 27 1.55 -10.41 -17.58
CA LYS A 27 2.65 -11.38 -17.47
C LYS A 27 4.06 -10.88 -17.15
N ARG A 28 4.28 -9.64 -16.72
CA ARG A 28 5.62 -9.05 -16.81
C ARG A 28 6.36 -9.00 -15.48
N VAL A 29 7.60 -9.48 -15.56
CA VAL A 29 8.73 -9.05 -14.75
C VAL A 29 8.50 -7.60 -14.28
N PHE A 30 8.65 -7.32 -12.99
CA PHE A 30 8.54 -5.99 -12.42
C PHE A 30 9.50 -5.05 -13.14
N GLU A 31 8.92 -4.24 -14.00
CA GLU A 31 9.61 -3.15 -14.68
C GLU A 31 9.52 -1.90 -13.82
N SER A 32 10.57 -1.08 -13.85
CA SER A 32 10.51 0.25 -13.27
C SER A 32 9.38 1.05 -13.91
N MET A 33 8.50 1.62 -13.07
CA MET A 33 7.37 2.41 -13.53
C MET A 33 7.71 3.91 -13.52
N THR A 34 7.27 4.63 -14.54
CA THR A 34 7.31 6.09 -14.52
C THR A 34 6.27 6.63 -13.55
N LEU A 35 6.48 7.86 -13.07
CA LEU A 35 5.54 8.53 -12.17
C LEU A 35 4.12 8.62 -12.78
N ALA A 36 4.02 8.96 -14.07
CA ALA A 36 2.74 9.01 -14.78
C ALA A 36 2.02 7.65 -14.76
N ARG A 37 2.76 6.56 -15.03
CA ARG A 37 2.21 5.20 -15.03
C ARG A 37 1.75 4.77 -13.63
N ILE A 38 2.47 5.15 -12.57
CA ILE A 38 2.05 4.87 -11.18
C ILE A 38 0.72 5.57 -10.89
N ARG A 39 0.59 6.84 -11.29
CA ARG A 39 -0.60 7.66 -11.04
C ARG A 39 -1.85 7.15 -11.78
N GLU A 40 -1.67 6.51 -12.93
CA GLU A 40 -2.75 5.83 -13.65
C GLU A 40 -3.08 4.46 -13.07
N TYR A 41 -2.05 3.71 -12.65
CA TYR A 41 -2.18 2.33 -12.16
C TYR A 41 -2.89 2.25 -10.81
N LEU A 42 -2.52 3.10 -9.84
CA LEU A 42 -2.95 2.94 -8.45
C LEU A 42 -4.46 2.98 -8.23
N PRO A 43 -5.22 3.94 -8.79
CA PRO A 43 -6.67 3.99 -8.58
C PRO A 43 -7.38 2.72 -9.07
N GLN A 44 -6.87 2.10 -10.14
CA GLN A 44 -7.45 0.89 -10.72
C GLN A 44 -7.33 -0.31 -9.77
N GLN A 45 -6.25 -0.38 -8.99
CA GLN A 45 -6.01 -1.52 -8.11
C GLN A 45 -7.00 -1.65 -6.95
N THR A 46 -7.69 -0.56 -6.61
CA THR A 46 -8.68 -0.51 -5.51
C THR A 46 -10.09 -0.24 -6.00
N ASP A 47 -10.27 0.05 -7.29
CA ASP A 47 -11.59 0.18 -7.89
C ASP A 47 -12.19 -1.22 -8.09
N PRO A 48 -13.36 -1.52 -7.49
CA PRO A 48 -13.99 -2.84 -7.58
C PRO A 48 -14.36 -3.25 -9.01
N ASN A 49 -14.37 -2.33 -9.97
CA ASN A 49 -14.68 -2.60 -11.37
C ASN A 49 -13.44 -2.88 -12.23
N THR A 50 -12.24 -2.66 -11.71
CA THR A 50 -10.98 -2.78 -12.46
C THR A 50 -10.00 -3.74 -11.78
N VAL A 51 -10.55 -4.87 -11.31
CA VAL A 51 -9.78 -5.93 -10.64
C VAL A 51 -8.60 -6.38 -11.50
N ASP A 52 -7.39 -6.27 -10.94
CA ASP A 52 -6.19 -6.84 -11.53
C ASP A 52 -6.34 -8.36 -11.59
N THR A 53 -6.44 -8.91 -12.80
CA THR A 53 -6.71 -10.34 -13.01
C THR A 53 -5.56 -11.23 -12.58
N TYR A 54 -4.35 -10.67 -12.44
CA TYR A 54 -3.16 -11.41 -12.05
C TYR A 54 -3.00 -11.48 -10.53
N PHE A 55 -3.05 -10.33 -9.86
CA PHE A 55 -2.94 -10.27 -8.39
C PHE A 55 -4.26 -10.53 -7.66
N GLY A 56 -5.39 -10.48 -8.38
CA GLY A 56 -6.74 -10.54 -7.83
C GLY A 56 -7.11 -9.29 -7.05
N ASN A 57 -8.22 -9.34 -6.32
CA ASN A 57 -8.61 -8.25 -5.42
C ASN A 57 -7.60 -8.09 -4.27
N PRO A 58 -7.23 -6.85 -3.90
CA PRO A 58 -6.48 -6.61 -2.67
C PRO A 58 -7.14 -7.23 -1.46
N THR A 59 -6.34 -7.97 -0.70
CA THR A 59 -6.70 -8.34 0.65
C THR A 59 -6.83 -7.04 1.44
N GLY A 60 -8.08 -6.67 1.76
CA GLY A 60 -8.38 -5.41 2.40
C GLY A 60 -7.78 -5.28 3.80
N LEU A 61 -7.29 -4.09 4.10
CA LEU A 61 -6.87 -3.65 5.44
C LEU A 61 -7.99 -2.91 6.19
N ILE A 62 -9.24 -3.29 5.90
CA ILE A 62 -10.44 -2.81 6.56
C ILE A 62 -11.32 -4.03 6.80
N GLN A 63 -11.87 -4.20 8.00
CA GLN A 63 -12.96 -5.14 8.22
C GLN A 63 -14.28 -4.38 8.25
N PHE A 64 -15.25 -4.92 7.52
CA PHE A 64 -16.63 -4.49 7.59
C PHE A 64 -17.46 -5.58 8.25
N VAL A 65 -18.38 -5.18 9.13
CA VAL A 65 -19.54 -5.99 9.50
C VAL A 65 -20.77 -5.27 8.95
N GLY A 66 -21.37 -5.85 7.91
CA GLY A 66 -22.37 -5.15 7.09
C GLY A 66 -21.74 -3.95 6.37
N LYS A 67 -22.31 -2.75 6.58
CA LYS A 67 -21.81 -1.48 5.98
C LYS A 67 -20.93 -0.65 6.93
N LYS A 68 -20.58 -1.17 8.11
CA LYS A 68 -19.81 -0.43 9.11
C LYS A 68 -18.42 -1.03 9.26
N SER A 69 -17.39 -0.17 9.21
CA SER A 69 -16.08 -0.57 9.71
C SER A 69 -16.20 -0.87 11.20
N THR A 70 -15.74 -2.03 11.63
CA THR A 70 -15.74 -2.44 13.04
C THR A 70 -14.41 -2.19 13.73
N ASP A 71 -13.40 -1.78 12.97
CA ASP A 71 -12.02 -1.95 13.39
C ASP A 71 -11.31 -0.62 13.52
N ALA A 72 -10.58 -0.49 14.62
CA ALA A 72 -9.69 0.64 14.87
C ALA A 72 -8.25 0.37 14.42
N SER A 73 -7.93 -0.91 14.19
CA SER A 73 -6.66 -1.41 13.68
C SER A 73 -6.88 -2.76 13.00
N VAL A 74 -6.33 -2.92 11.80
CA VAL A 74 -6.37 -4.18 11.03
C VAL A 74 -4.97 -4.52 10.58
N ALA A 75 -4.59 -5.79 10.68
CA ALA A 75 -3.34 -6.29 10.14
C ALA A 75 -3.55 -7.55 9.29
N ARG A 76 -2.65 -7.71 8.33
CA ARG A 76 -2.46 -8.94 7.54
C ARG A 76 -0.99 -9.31 7.62
N GLN A 77 -0.72 -10.60 7.73
CA GLN A 77 0.62 -11.15 7.62
C GLN A 77 0.56 -12.38 6.73
N THR A 78 1.39 -12.38 5.70
CA THR A 78 1.37 -13.41 4.67
C THR A 78 2.79 -13.84 4.37
N GLU A 79 3.05 -15.15 4.48
CA GLU A 79 4.28 -15.75 3.97
C GLU A 79 4.23 -15.83 2.45
N PHE A 80 5.37 -15.61 1.80
CA PHE A 80 5.50 -15.66 0.36
C PHE A 80 5.47 -17.12 -0.12
N GLY A 81 4.48 -17.42 -0.95
CA GLY A 81 4.26 -18.74 -1.53
C GLY A 81 4.48 -18.76 -3.05
N SER A 82 3.81 -19.68 -3.73
CA SER A 82 3.90 -19.85 -5.18
C SER A 82 2.83 -19.10 -5.97
N ALA A 83 1.99 -18.30 -5.30
CA ALA A 83 0.90 -17.55 -5.92
C ALA A 83 1.13 -16.05 -5.73
N PRO A 84 0.88 -15.22 -6.77
CA PRO A 84 0.89 -13.78 -6.61
C PRO A 84 -0.27 -13.34 -5.72
N PHE A 85 -0.09 -12.23 -5.00
CA PHE A 85 -1.16 -11.62 -4.22
C PHE A 85 -0.91 -10.13 -4.02
N GLN A 86 -1.97 -9.43 -3.62
CA GLN A 86 -1.86 -8.05 -3.16
C GLN A 86 -2.63 -7.78 -1.86
N ILE A 87 -2.12 -6.84 -1.08
CA ILE A 87 -2.71 -6.33 0.17
C ILE A 87 -2.81 -4.82 0.01
N GLY A 88 -3.95 -4.23 0.33
CA GLY A 88 -4.07 -2.79 0.16
C GLY A 88 -5.29 -2.15 0.79
N THR A 89 -5.30 -0.83 0.70
CA THR A 89 -6.40 0.04 1.09
C THR A 89 -6.31 1.34 0.29
N ASP A 90 -7.45 1.95 0.07
CA ASP A 90 -7.62 3.32 -0.40
C ASP A 90 -8.18 4.20 0.74
N GLY A 91 -8.57 5.44 0.41
CA GLY A 91 -9.35 6.29 1.30
C GLY A 91 -8.63 6.75 2.58
N LEU A 92 -7.30 6.72 2.61
CA LEU A 92 -6.49 7.21 3.72
C LEU A 92 -6.64 8.73 3.93
N VAL A 93 -7.35 9.11 4.99
CA VAL A 93 -7.64 10.52 5.35
C VAL A 93 -6.88 11.02 6.59
N GLY A 94 -6.09 10.17 7.22
CA GLY A 94 -5.39 10.46 8.49
C GLY A 94 -4.82 9.21 9.15
N CYS A 95 -5.18 8.04 8.65
CA CYS A 95 -4.69 6.76 9.12
C CYS A 95 -3.18 6.59 8.91
N THR A 96 -2.58 5.66 9.65
CA THR A 96 -1.19 5.23 9.42
C THR A 96 -1.17 3.82 8.87
N ILE A 97 -0.34 3.57 7.87
CA ILE A 97 -0.01 2.24 7.37
C ILE A 97 1.40 1.87 7.81
N VAL A 98 1.57 0.63 8.25
CA VAL A 98 2.87 0.03 8.54
C VAL A 98 3.02 -1.20 7.68
N THR A 99 4.04 -1.23 6.84
CA THR A 99 4.44 -2.41 6.07
C THR A 99 5.82 -2.85 6.53
N VAL A 100 5.94 -4.09 6.98
CA VAL A 100 7.22 -4.77 7.21
C VAL A 100 7.32 -5.85 6.16
N VAL A 101 8.42 -5.88 5.43
CA VAL A 101 8.64 -6.86 4.37
C VAL A 101 10.01 -7.47 4.52
N SER A 102 10.11 -8.78 4.28
CA SER A 102 11.36 -9.53 4.10
C SER A 102 11.30 -10.29 2.79
N LYS A 103 12.33 -11.07 2.46
CA LYS A 103 12.30 -12.05 1.38
C LYS A 103 11.34 -13.22 1.62
N ARG A 104 10.75 -13.34 2.81
CA ARG A 104 9.90 -14.49 3.18
C ARG A 104 8.45 -14.13 3.46
N ALA A 105 8.16 -12.89 3.83
CA ALA A 105 6.82 -12.51 4.25
C ALA A 105 6.61 -11.01 4.15
N VAL A 106 5.34 -10.62 4.23
CA VAL A 106 4.90 -9.25 4.48
C VAL A 106 3.99 -9.21 5.69
N TYR A 107 4.13 -8.18 6.51
CA TYR A 107 3.14 -7.72 7.48
C TYR A 107 2.69 -6.33 7.06
N MET A 108 1.39 -6.13 6.89
CA MET A 108 0.85 -4.82 6.55
C MET A 108 -0.33 -4.51 7.48
N GLY A 109 -0.27 -3.37 8.15
CA GLY A 109 -1.27 -2.95 9.13
C GLY A 109 -1.78 -1.54 8.86
N HIS A 110 -3.09 -1.36 9.03
CA HIS A 110 -3.80 -0.11 8.92
C HIS A 110 -4.33 0.29 10.31
N TYR A 111 -3.99 1.50 10.74
CA TYR A 111 -4.31 2.02 12.07
C TYR A 111 -5.04 3.35 11.94
N TRP A 112 -6.29 3.41 12.38
CA TRP A 112 -7.16 4.55 12.17
C TRP A 112 -6.75 5.76 13.01
N GLU A 113 -6.90 6.95 12.44
CA GLU A 113 -6.46 8.17 13.10
C GLU A 113 -7.18 8.37 14.45
N GLU A 114 -8.50 8.46 14.42
CA GLU A 114 -9.26 8.91 15.57
C GLU A 114 -9.32 7.83 16.64
N GLU A 115 -9.54 6.60 16.21
CA GLU A 115 -9.73 5.46 17.06
C GLU A 115 -8.40 5.02 17.70
N SER A 116 -7.27 5.24 17.05
CA SER A 116 -5.96 4.77 17.53
C SER A 116 -5.00 5.92 17.83
N TRP A 117 -4.67 6.76 16.84
CA TRP A 117 -3.60 7.76 16.95
C TRP A 117 -3.96 9.00 17.76
N SER A 118 -5.22 9.43 17.76
CA SER A 118 -5.66 10.63 18.48
C SER A 118 -5.74 10.41 20.00
N SER A 119 -5.94 9.16 20.44
CA SER A 119 -6.14 8.81 21.85
C SER A 119 -4.86 8.33 22.52
N ASN A 120 -4.51 8.86 23.70
CA ASN A 120 -3.39 8.35 24.50
C ASN A 120 -3.70 7.01 25.17
N TYR A 121 -4.98 6.74 25.45
CA TYR A 121 -5.42 5.49 26.05
C TYR A 121 -5.43 4.35 25.03
N TYR A 122 -5.95 4.61 23.82
CA TYR A 122 -6.09 3.57 22.81
C TYR A 122 -4.84 3.35 21.95
N PHE A 123 -4.02 4.37 21.72
CA PHE A 123 -2.76 4.23 20.96
C PHE A 123 -1.89 3.03 21.38
N PRO A 124 -1.51 2.87 22.67
CA PRO A 124 -0.69 1.74 23.07
C PRO A 124 -1.41 0.40 22.84
N ARG A 125 -2.73 0.32 23.04
CA ARG A 125 -3.50 -0.92 22.89
C ARG A 125 -3.68 -1.34 21.43
N ARG A 126 -3.96 -0.36 20.57
CA ARG A 126 -4.38 -0.55 19.19
C ARG A 126 -3.24 -0.52 18.19
N VAL A 127 -2.11 0.08 18.55
CA VAL A 127 -0.93 0.15 17.70
C VAL A 127 0.20 -0.66 18.30
N LEU A 128 0.79 -0.19 19.42
CA LEU A 128 2.04 -0.77 19.92
C LEU A 128 1.87 -2.21 20.44
N ASN A 129 0.89 -2.44 21.30
CA ASN A 129 0.61 -3.74 21.88
C ASN A 129 0.06 -4.70 20.84
N PHE A 130 -0.79 -4.22 19.93
CA PHE A 130 -1.34 -5.04 18.86
C PHE A 130 -0.23 -5.54 17.91
N ILE A 131 0.66 -4.67 17.46
CA ILE A 131 1.84 -5.08 16.67
C ILE A 131 2.70 -6.06 17.48
N ALA A 132 2.99 -5.74 18.74
CA ALA A 132 3.92 -6.53 19.55
C ALA A 132 3.32 -7.79 20.19
N GLY A 133 2.04 -8.09 19.99
CA GLY A 133 1.34 -9.20 20.62
C GLY A 133 1.23 -9.10 22.15
N ARG A 134 1.22 -7.89 22.71
CA ARG A 134 1.19 -7.63 24.17
C ARG A 134 -0.23 -7.38 24.66
N GLN A 135 -0.54 -7.73 25.90
CA GLN A 135 -1.85 -7.44 26.49
C GLN A 135 -1.82 -6.13 27.31
N PRO A 136 -2.91 -5.34 27.31
CA PRO A 136 -4.09 -5.47 26.47
C PRO A 136 -3.82 -5.02 25.03
N GLN A 137 -4.23 -5.83 24.04
CA GLN A 137 -4.25 -5.44 22.62
C GLN A 137 -5.68 -5.35 22.08
N GLN A 138 -5.87 -4.52 21.06
CA GLN A 138 -7.14 -4.33 20.37
C GLN A 138 -6.88 -4.15 18.88
N GLY A 139 -7.44 -5.02 18.04
CA GLY A 139 -7.26 -5.00 16.60
C GLY A 139 -7.69 -6.32 16.00
N ILE A 140 -7.77 -6.37 14.67
CA ILE A 140 -8.18 -7.55 13.91
C ILE A 140 -7.04 -8.03 13.03
N GLY A 141 -6.84 -9.34 13.03
CA GLY A 141 -5.72 -9.99 12.36
C GLY A 141 -4.59 -10.36 13.32
N PRO A 142 -3.47 -10.89 12.79
CA PRO A 142 -2.38 -11.36 13.61
C PRO A 142 -1.54 -10.20 14.17
N ALA A 143 -0.98 -10.40 15.35
CA ALA A 143 0.18 -9.62 15.78
C ALA A 143 1.38 -9.91 14.87
N PHE A 144 2.34 -8.99 14.83
CA PHE A 144 3.57 -9.17 14.04
C PHE A 144 4.38 -10.36 14.58
N ASN A 145 4.82 -11.26 13.69
CA ASN A 145 5.68 -12.39 14.03
C ASN A 145 7.13 -12.12 13.57
N PRO A 146 8.06 -11.69 14.45
CA PRO A 146 9.43 -11.37 14.08
C PRO A 146 10.22 -12.53 13.47
N ALA A 147 9.83 -13.79 13.72
CA ALA A 147 10.54 -14.97 13.20
C ALA A 147 10.51 -15.07 11.65
N LEU A 148 9.62 -14.33 10.99
CA LEU A 148 9.53 -14.23 9.53
C LEU A 148 10.40 -13.11 8.93
N PHE A 149 11.10 -12.34 9.77
CA PHE A 149 11.77 -11.09 9.37
C PHE A 149 13.14 -10.88 10.03
N ASN A 150 13.70 -11.89 10.71
CA ASN A 150 14.90 -11.74 11.53
C ASN A 150 16.10 -12.59 11.08
N ARG A 151 16.06 -13.22 9.90
CA ARG A 151 17.22 -13.95 9.37
C ARG A 151 18.24 -12.97 8.75
N PRO A 152 19.55 -13.28 8.79
CA PRO A 152 20.58 -12.38 8.26
C PRO A 152 20.41 -11.98 6.79
N ASP A 153 19.77 -12.83 5.98
CA ASP A 153 19.59 -12.67 4.55
C ASP A 153 18.18 -12.20 4.15
N ASP A 154 17.31 -11.94 5.13
CA ASP A 154 15.90 -11.58 4.91
C ASP A 154 15.72 -10.24 4.19
N ASP A 155 16.74 -9.38 4.18
CA ASP A 155 16.65 -8.01 3.66
C ASP A 155 15.38 -7.30 4.18
N THR A 156 15.17 -7.41 5.49
CA THR A 156 13.97 -6.87 6.13
C THR A 156 13.98 -5.36 6.09
N ARG A 157 12.83 -4.77 5.75
CA ARG A 157 12.62 -3.31 5.68
C ARG A 157 11.28 -2.94 6.31
N VAL A 158 11.23 -1.76 6.94
CA VAL A 158 9.99 -1.20 7.49
C VAL A 158 9.64 0.10 6.76
N TYR A 159 8.41 0.17 6.27
CA TYR A 159 7.86 1.33 5.59
C TYR A 159 6.64 1.84 6.34
N ILE A 160 6.61 3.12 6.68
CA ILE A 160 5.51 3.74 7.41
C ILE A 160 4.90 4.83 6.53
N MET A 161 3.61 4.76 6.22
CA MET A 161 2.85 5.88 5.64
C MET A 161 2.09 6.56 6.77
N HIS A 162 2.39 7.83 7.05
CA HIS A 162 1.87 8.55 8.20
C HIS A 162 1.39 9.96 7.81
N PRO A 163 0.29 10.48 8.40
CA PRO A 163 -0.17 11.81 8.05
C PRO A 163 0.81 12.89 8.50
N ARG A 164 1.03 13.87 7.62
CA ARG A 164 1.86 15.03 7.90
C ARG A 164 1.05 16.26 8.33
N ARG A 165 1.67 17.12 9.12
CA ARG A 165 1.13 18.43 9.50
C ARG A 165 1.44 19.44 8.40
N GLY A 166 0.38 19.92 7.75
CA GLY A 166 0.47 20.90 6.67
C GLY A 166 0.91 20.29 5.34
N ILE A 167 1.14 21.11 4.32
CA ILE A 167 1.42 20.63 2.96
C ILE A 167 2.89 20.75 2.54
N ARG A 168 3.72 21.52 3.25
CA ARG A 168 5.07 21.90 2.76
C ARG A 168 6.23 21.10 3.36
N VAL A 169 6.05 20.51 4.54
CA VAL A 169 7.17 19.93 5.30
C VAL A 169 6.97 18.41 5.41
N TYR A 170 7.63 17.67 4.52
CA TYR A 170 7.56 16.20 4.43
C TYR A 170 8.16 15.46 5.64
N THR A 171 8.73 16.17 6.62
CA THR A 171 9.24 15.57 7.88
C THR A 171 8.34 15.85 9.09
N SER A 172 7.25 16.59 8.89
CA SER A 172 6.39 17.09 9.96
C SER A 172 5.24 16.12 10.24
N ALA A 173 5.43 15.11 11.10
CA ALA A 173 4.36 14.19 11.48
C ALA A 173 3.27 14.85 12.35
N ILE A 174 1.98 14.53 12.11
CA ILE A 174 0.88 14.98 13.01
C ILE A 174 1.09 14.43 14.43
N TYR A 175 1.46 13.15 14.55
CA TYR A 175 1.61 12.45 15.83
C TYR A 175 3.08 12.14 16.15
N ARG A 176 3.96 13.14 16.03
CA ARG A 176 5.42 12.98 16.16
C ARG A 176 5.87 12.09 17.33
N GLY A 177 5.36 12.32 18.53
CA GLY A 177 5.74 11.53 19.72
C GLY A 177 5.34 10.04 19.62
N LYS A 178 4.13 9.77 19.12
CA LYS A 178 3.62 8.40 18.93
C LYS A 178 4.33 7.70 17.77
N LEU A 179 4.64 8.42 16.69
CA LEU A 179 5.43 7.88 15.59
C LEU A 179 6.85 7.52 16.03
N THR A 180 7.47 8.31 16.91
CA THR A 180 8.75 7.93 17.53
C THR A 180 8.62 6.63 18.32
N GLN A 181 7.57 6.45 19.13
CA GLN A 181 7.35 5.20 19.86
C GLN A 181 7.17 3.99 18.93
N LEU A 182 6.44 4.16 17.82
CA LEU A 182 6.27 3.11 16.82
C LEU A 182 7.61 2.74 16.15
N ARG A 183 8.41 3.72 15.76
CA ARG A 183 9.75 3.48 15.19
C ARG A 183 10.67 2.79 16.19
N THR A 184 10.65 3.22 17.45
CA THR A 184 11.38 2.56 18.55
C THR A 184 10.94 1.11 18.74
N LEU A 185 9.63 0.83 18.68
CA LEU A 185 9.13 -0.54 18.79
C LEU A 185 9.78 -1.46 17.74
N PHE A 186 9.86 -1.04 16.48
CA PHE A 186 10.54 -1.82 15.46
C PHE A 186 12.05 -1.84 15.66
N ASN A 187 12.69 -0.67 15.67
CA ASN A 187 14.14 -0.55 15.59
C ASN A 187 14.89 -1.03 16.86
N GLN A 188 14.23 -1.11 18.01
CA GLN A 188 14.88 -1.51 19.27
C GLN A 188 14.34 -2.82 19.84
N ASN A 189 13.06 -3.15 19.61
CA ASN A 189 12.45 -4.29 20.31
C ASN A 189 12.17 -5.47 19.38
N LEU A 190 11.56 -5.23 18.22
CA LEU A 190 11.09 -6.31 17.35
C LEU A 190 12.11 -6.69 16.28
N LEU A 191 12.82 -5.70 15.72
CA LEU A 191 13.73 -5.85 14.59
C LEU A 191 14.93 -4.91 14.76
N PRO A 192 15.86 -5.21 15.69
CA PRO A 192 16.99 -4.33 15.98
C PRO A 192 17.80 -3.96 14.74
N GLY A 193 17.98 -2.65 14.51
CA GLY A 193 18.81 -2.13 13.41
C GLY A 193 18.19 -2.22 12.01
N VAL A 194 16.96 -2.73 11.87
CA VAL A 194 16.30 -2.81 10.55
C VAL A 194 16.06 -1.40 9.96
N PRO A 195 16.35 -1.20 8.65
CA PRO A 195 16.07 0.04 7.93
C PRO A 195 14.59 0.45 7.98
N ILE A 196 14.35 1.75 8.19
CA ILE A 196 13.01 2.34 8.23
C ILE A 196 12.92 3.51 7.25
N ALA A 197 11.88 3.53 6.42
CA ALA A 197 11.45 4.69 5.66
C ALA A 197 10.07 5.17 6.14
N THR A 198 9.84 6.47 6.11
CA THR A 198 8.52 7.05 6.38
C THR A 198 8.09 7.95 5.25
N TRP A 199 6.93 7.65 4.64
CA TRP A 199 6.22 8.55 3.76
C TRP A 199 5.23 9.40 4.58
N MET A 200 5.40 10.72 4.52
CA MET A 200 4.56 11.67 5.25
C MET A 200 3.56 12.29 4.28
N TYR A 201 2.40 11.65 4.13
CA TYR A 201 1.38 12.05 3.14
C TYR A 201 0.54 13.23 3.62
N ILE A 202 -0.12 13.92 2.68
CA ILE A 202 -1.05 15.02 2.96
C ILE A 202 -2.39 14.42 3.40
N PRO A 203 -2.81 14.57 4.67
CA PRO A 203 -4.08 14.04 5.13
C PRO A 203 -5.25 14.93 4.68
N VAL A 204 -6.46 14.37 4.74
CA VAL A 204 -7.69 15.09 4.42
C VAL A 204 -8.58 15.13 5.64
N ASN A 205 -9.08 16.31 5.96
CA ASN A 205 -9.96 16.47 7.12
C ASN A 205 -11.40 16.72 6.67
N PRO A 206 -12.18 15.66 6.37
CA PRO A 206 -13.55 15.83 5.88
C PRO A 206 -14.47 16.46 6.95
N ARG A 207 -14.10 16.40 8.23
CA ARG A 207 -14.95 16.84 9.35
C ARG A 207 -14.96 18.33 9.60
N ARG A 208 -13.98 19.07 9.07
CA ARG A 208 -13.89 20.52 9.26
C ARG A 208 -14.51 21.33 8.12
N GLY A 209 -15.21 20.66 7.19
CA GLY A 209 -15.71 21.29 5.97
C GLY A 209 -14.60 21.93 5.14
N GLN A 210 -13.35 21.54 5.36
CA GLN A 210 -12.22 22.02 4.58
C GLN A 210 -12.25 21.31 3.22
N PRO A 211 -12.01 22.06 2.13
CA PRO A 211 -11.89 21.44 0.83
C PRO A 211 -10.74 20.43 0.87
N ASP A 212 -10.97 19.31 0.22
CA ASP A 212 -9.97 18.29 0.02
C ASP A 212 -8.79 18.89 -0.77
N PRO A 213 -7.59 19.00 -0.16
CA PRO A 213 -6.45 19.70 -0.78
C PRO A 213 -5.85 18.96 -1.97
N ILE A 214 -6.29 17.73 -2.25
CA ILE A 214 -5.76 16.83 -3.27
C ILE A 214 -6.90 16.11 -4.01
N ALA A 215 -8.08 16.73 -4.10
CA ALA A 215 -9.28 16.14 -4.70
C ALA A 215 -9.08 15.71 -6.17
N ASP A 216 -8.19 16.39 -6.88
CA ASP A 216 -7.83 16.16 -8.27
C ASP A 216 -6.72 15.11 -8.46
N GLN A 217 -6.28 14.46 -7.39
CA GLN A 217 -5.16 13.51 -7.40
C GLN A 217 -5.64 12.11 -7.00
N PRO A 218 -6.34 11.37 -7.88
CA PRO A 218 -6.98 10.10 -7.54
C PRO A 218 -6.01 9.01 -7.10
N TRP A 219 -4.72 9.10 -7.45
CA TRP A 219 -3.68 8.15 -7.01
C TRP A 219 -3.24 8.32 -5.56
N ARG A 220 -3.60 9.44 -4.92
CA ARG A 220 -3.27 9.71 -3.52
C ARG A 220 -4.18 8.89 -2.61
N ARG A 221 -3.80 8.74 -1.33
CA ARG A 221 -4.53 7.95 -0.33
C ARG A 221 -4.56 6.43 -0.56
N HIS A 222 -3.69 5.92 -1.42
CA HIS A 222 -3.54 4.50 -1.68
C HIS A 222 -2.31 3.95 -0.97
N ALA A 223 -2.44 2.75 -0.40
CA ALA A 223 -1.32 1.96 0.07
C ALA A 223 -1.50 0.53 -0.42
N ILE A 224 -0.60 0.06 -1.29
CA ILE A 224 -0.74 -1.23 -1.96
C ILE A 224 0.60 -1.97 -1.94
N PHE A 225 0.58 -3.17 -1.38
CA PHE A 225 1.67 -4.11 -1.45
C PHE A 225 1.33 -5.22 -2.45
N GLN A 226 2.29 -5.60 -3.29
CA GLN A 226 2.13 -6.68 -4.25
C GLN A 226 3.34 -7.61 -4.20
N TYR A 227 3.07 -8.92 -4.22
CA TYR A 227 4.07 -9.97 -4.28
C TYR A 227 3.85 -10.84 -5.51
N ASP A 228 4.93 -11.14 -6.23
CA ASP A 228 4.92 -12.03 -7.37
C ASP A 228 6.05 -13.09 -7.25
N PRO A 229 5.73 -14.40 -7.29
CA PRO A 229 6.73 -15.47 -7.25
C PRO A 229 7.65 -15.53 -8.49
N ASN A 230 7.33 -14.77 -9.55
CA ASN A 230 8.10 -14.66 -10.78
C ASN A 230 8.32 -13.19 -11.20
N ALA A 231 8.37 -12.28 -10.21
CA ALA A 231 8.57 -10.85 -10.42
C ALA A 231 9.81 -10.50 -11.25
N HIS A 232 10.86 -11.32 -11.25
CA HIS A 232 12.09 -11.03 -12.02
C HIS A 232 12.35 -12.09 -13.10
N GLY A 233 11.33 -12.87 -13.47
CA GLY A 233 11.43 -13.95 -14.44
C GLY A 233 12.18 -15.18 -13.90
N ALA A 234 12.09 -16.31 -14.62
CA ALA A 234 12.75 -17.58 -14.27
C ALA A 234 12.51 -18.08 -12.83
N GLY A 235 11.33 -17.78 -12.25
CA GLY A 235 10.99 -18.12 -10.87
C GLY A 235 11.64 -17.24 -9.80
N ASN A 236 12.26 -16.13 -10.22
CA ASN A 236 12.78 -15.15 -9.28
C ASN A 236 11.62 -14.31 -8.74
N ARG A 237 11.29 -14.51 -7.47
CA ARG A 237 10.27 -13.76 -6.76
C ARG A 237 10.68 -12.32 -6.47
N GLY A 238 9.71 -11.46 -6.26
CA GLY A 238 9.91 -10.08 -5.85
C GLY A 238 8.64 -9.44 -5.29
N TRP A 239 8.79 -8.22 -4.80
CA TRP A 239 7.68 -7.46 -4.21
C TRP A 239 7.83 -5.97 -4.54
N ARG A 240 6.69 -5.28 -4.53
CA ARG A 240 6.63 -3.82 -4.63
C ARG A 240 5.59 -3.24 -3.68
N LEU A 241 5.84 -2.01 -3.26
CA LEU A 241 5.01 -1.25 -2.33
C LEU A 241 4.78 0.14 -2.93
N PHE A 242 3.51 0.50 -3.02
CA PHE A 242 3.06 1.83 -3.38
C PHE A 242 2.49 2.51 -2.16
N TYR A 243 3.01 3.70 -1.86
CA TYR A 243 2.43 4.64 -0.92
C TYR A 243 2.15 5.93 -1.68
N GLU A 244 0.92 6.06 -2.17
CA GLU A 244 0.58 7.04 -3.21
C GLU A 244 1.56 6.89 -4.38
N ASP A 245 2.09 7.98 -4.91
CA ASP A 245 3.03 7.98 -6.01
C ASP A 245 4.49 7.62 -5.62
N HIS A 246 4.76 7.31 -4.34
CA HIS A 246 6.03 6.70 -3.95
C HIS A 246 6.02 5.20 -4.17
N TYR A 247 7.10 4.73 -4.81
CA TYR A 247 7.30 3.34 -5.18
C TYR A 247 8.56 2.78 -4.49
N PHE A 248 8.43 1.60 -3.91
CA PHE A 248 9.53 0.81 -3.35
C PHE A 248 9.45 -0.62 -3.87
N ASP A 249 10.59 -1.25 -4.11
CA ASP A 249 10.67 -2.67 -4.44
C ASP A 249 11.88 -3.36 -3.78
N ASP A 250 11.96 -4.66 -4.02
CA ASP A 250 13.02 -5.53 -3.55
C ASP A 250 14.39 -5.30 -4.22
N THR A 251 14.43 -4.54 -5.32
CA THR A 251 15.66 -4.19 -6.05
C THR A 251 16.29 -2.88 -5.56
N ASN A 252 15.48 -1.99 -4.97
CA ASN A 252 15.98 -0.74 -4.40
C ASN A 252 16.95 -1.04 -3.24
N PRO A 253 17.97 -0.19 -3.01
CA PRO A 253 18.79 -0.32 -1.81
C PRO A 253 17.92 -0.12 -0.54
N PRO A 254 18.31 -0.72 0.61
CA PRO A 254 17.62 -0.48 1.85
C PRO A 254 17.58 1.03 2.20
N PRO A 255 16.48 1.54 2.78
CA PRO A 255 16.37 2.95 3.13
C PRO A 255 17.51 3.43 4.04
N GLY A 256 18.04 4.62 3.75
CA GLY A 256 19.05 5.24 4.61
C GLY A 256 18.45 5.75 5.93
N PRO A 257 19.27 6.00 6.97
CA PRO A 257 18.78 6.47 8.28
C PRO A 257 17.95 7.76 8.23
N ALA A 258 18.22 8.64 7.27
CA ALA A 258 17.47 9.88 7.07
C ALA A 258 16.00 9.62 6.68
N SER A 259 15.73 8.55 5.93
CA SER A 259 14.39 8.19 5.44
C SER A 259 13.41 7.88 6.58
N ALA A 260 13.92 7.51 7.76
CA ALA A 260 13.09 7.26 8.95
C ALA A 260 12.36 8.50 9.47
N ASN A 261 12.80 9.71 9.07
CA ASN A 261 12.19 10.98 9.47
C ASN A 261 11.22 11.56 8.43
N GLY A 262 11.08 10.91 7.28
CA GLY A 262 10.36 11.44 6.13
C GLY A 262 11.21 11.33 4.86
N ILE A 263 10.61 10.88 3.78
CA ILE A 263 11.16 10.97 2.43
C ILE A 263 10.56 12.19 1.71
N PRO A 264 11.32 12.88 0.85
CA PRO A 264 10.84 14.06 0.14
C PRO A 264 9.73 13.70 -0.85
N ASP A 265 8.89 14.68 -1.13
CA ASP A 265 7.90 14.60 -2.21
C ASP A 265 8.61 14.42 -3.56
N LEU A 266 7.99 13.67 -4.47
CA LEU A 266 8.47 13.56 -5.84
C LEU A 266 8.14 14.86 -6.62
N PRO A 267 9.00 15.28 -7.55
CA PRO A 267 8.78 16.47 -8.37
C PRO A 267 7.56 16.36 -9.30
#